data_AF-A0AAV4GGT5-F1
#
_entry.id   AF-A0AAV4GGT5-F1
#
_cell.length_a   1.000
_cell.length_b   1.000
_cell.length_c   1.000
_cell.angle_alpha   90.00
_cell.angle_beta   90.00
_cell.angle_gamma   90.00
#
_symmetry.space_group_name_H-M   'P 1'
#
loop_
_entity.id
_entity.type
_entity.pdbx_description
1 polymer ?
#
loop_
_entity_poly.entity_id
_entity_poly.type
_entity_poly.pdbx_seq_one_letter_code
_entity_poly.pdbx_strand_id
1 'polypeptide(L)'
;MAHFEFKRIKINPLIYLASSLFALFLLVLKVKGHGRLLEPPSRGSLWRLGYSAPVNYEDNQLFCGGVKVQYSINGGKCGVCGDPWNGKREHEAGGRYANGVIVRKYKVGQVINATVELTANHRGFFEFRICPTDNPFKKVTHHCLRKFPLEVADTGLTRFAVPTRDSHAKITVPLRLPSDVTCRACLFQWKYTAGNSWGVSADGRQCVGCGNQEQFYGCADIAIGYSEDDEVALGKPAPRHPWHFQSEKKKEEWHYGVVKYIDDEKETTVGYKSVATSHVYRKQNLHICLPGGFQTWSFIFVSLLVHWTSP
;
A
#
# COMPACT_ATOMS: atom_id res chain seq x y z
N MET A 1 -73.12 -14.40 -17.08
CA MET A 1 -71.80 -14.08 -17.69
C MET A 1 -71.69 -12.57 -17.77
N ALA A 2 -70.79 -11.96 -17.01
CA ALA A 2 -70.53 -10.51 -17.10
C ALA A 2 -69.40 -10.27 -18.12
N HIS A 3 -69.69 -9.53 -19.18
CA HIS A 3 -68.71 -9.08 -20.17
C HIS A 3 -67.90 -7.92 -19.58
N PHE A 4 -66.59 -8.13 -19.42
CA PHE A 4 -65.64 -7.05 -19.13
C PHE A 4 -65.19 -6.41 -20.44
N GLU A 5 -65.64 -5.19 -20.69
CA GLU A 5 -65.18 -4.31 -21.77
C GLU A 5 -63.83 -3.70 -21.38
N PHE A 6 -62.75 -4.13 -22.03
CA PHE A 6 -61.43 -3.53 -21.88
C PHE A 6 -61.36 -2.21 -22.68
N LYS A 7 -61.55 -1.08 -22.01
CA LYS A 7 -61.26 0.24 -22.60
C LYS A 7 -59.75 0.34 -22.92
N ARG A 8 -59.41 0.41 -24.21
CA ARG A 8 -58.06 0.75 -24.66
C ARG A 8 -57.75 2.21 -24.29
N ILE A 9 -56.89 2.39 -23.30
CA ILE A 9 -56.32 3.70 -22.97
C ILE A 9 -55.34 4.07 -24.09
N LYS A 10 -55.66 5.12 -24.87
CA LYS A 10 -54.73 5.68 -25.86
C LYS A 10 -53.68 6.51 -25.13
N ILE A 11 -52.52 5.90 -24.86
CA ILE A 11 -51.38 6.58 -24.25
C ILE A 11 -50.64 7.37 -25.34
N ASN A 12 -50.33 8.64 -25.07
CA ASN A 12 -49.70 9.56 -26.02
C ASN A 12 -48.28 9.06 -26.40
N PRO A 13 -47.92 8.96 -27.70
CA PRO A 13 -46.60 8.53 -28.15
C PRO A 13 -45.44 9.38 -27.59
N LEU A 14 -45.67 10.66 -27.27
CA LEU A 14 -44.67 11.51 -26.59
C LEU A 14 -44.32 11.03 -25.18
N ILE A 15 -45.27 10.41 -24.47
CA ILE A 15 -45.03 9.85 -23.13
C ILE A 15 -44.15 8.61 -23.23
N TYR A 16 -44.31 7.77 -24.26
CA TYR A 16 -43.44 6.61 -24.51
C TYR A 16 -42.01 7.01 -24.86
N LEU A 17 -41.84 8.02 -25.71
CA LEU A 17 -40.51 8.55 -26.05
C LEU A 17 -39.81 9.15 -24.82
N ALA A 18 -40.51 9.97 -24.04
CA ALA A 18 -39.95 10.59 -22.83
C ALA A 18 -39.58 9.55 -21.76
N SER A 19 -40.44 8.56 -21.52
CA SER A 19 -40.16 7.46 -20.57
C SER A 19 -39.01 6.55 -21.04
N SER A 20 -38.90 6.31 -22.34
CA SER A 20 -37.79 5.53 -22.93
C SER A 20 -36.46 6.28 -22.84
N LEU A 21 -36.44 7.59 -23.11
CA LEU A 21 -35.27 8.46 -22.92
C LEU A 21 -34.85 8.55 -21.44
N PHE A 22 -35.82 8.65 -20.53
CA PHE A 22 -35.55 8.67 -19.09
C PHE A 22 -35.00 7.33 -18.59
N ALA A 23 -35.54 6.20 -19.04
CA ALA A 23 -35.00 4.87 -18.76
C ALA A 23 -33.59 4.68 -19.33
N LEU A 24 -33.32 5.21 -20.54
CA LEU A 24 -31.99 5.20 -21.15
C LEU A 24 -30.99 6.08 -20.39
N PHE A 25 -31.44 7.20 -19.83
CA PHE A 25 -30.62 8.08 -18.98
C PHE A 25 -30.31 7.44 -17.61
N LEU A 26 -31.27 6.72 -17.01
CA LEU A 26 -31.06 5.95 -15.78
C LEU A 26 -30.10 4.76 -15.95
N LEU A 27 -29.99 4.20 -17.15
CA LEU A 27 -29.00 3.16 -17.50
C LEU A 27 -27.54 3.68 -17.55
N VAL A 28 -27.32 5.01 -17.54
CA VAL A 28 -25.97 5.63 -17.54
C VAL A 28 -25.42 5.82 -16.13
N LEU A 29 -26.12 5.36 -15.08
CA LEU A 29 -25.49 5.15 -13.78
C LEU A 29 -24.50 3.99 -13.90
N LYS A 30 -23.32 4.26 -14.46
CA LYS A 30 -22.15 3.39 -14.39
C LYS A 30 -21.88 3.14 -12.92
N VAL A 31 -22.36 2.00 -12.42
CA VAL A 31 -21.98 1.52 -11.10
C VAL A 31 -20.52 1.11 -11.23
N LYS A 32 -19.61 2.06 -10.96
CA LYS A 32 -18.16 1.83 -10.88
C LYS A 32 -17.87 1.06 -9.59
N GLY A 33 -18.33 -0.18 -9.51
CA GLY A 33 -18.01 -1.06 -8.39
C GLY A 33 -16.59 -1.60 -8.48
N HIS A 34 -15.81 -1.46 -7.41
CA HIS A 34 -14.40 -1.87 -7.32
C HIS A 34 -14.06 -2.28 -5.86
N GLY A 35 -12.80 -2.36 -5.45
CA GLY A 35 -12.42 -2.68 -4.07
C GLY A 35 -11.23 -1.89 -3.55
N ARG A 36 -11.17 -1.66 -2.24
CA ARG A 36 -10.11 -0.91 -1.55
C ARG A 36 -9.67 -1.62 -0.26
N LEU A 37 -8.39 -1.50 0.07
CA LEU A 37 -7.83 -1.96 1.35
C LEU A 37 -7.98 -0.86 2.41
N LEU A 38 -8.76 -1.15 3.45
CA LEU A 38 -9.06 -0.22 4.56
C LEU A 38 -8.22 -0.49 5.80
N GLU A 39 -7.83 -1.73 6.05
CA GLU A 39 -6.96 -2.11 7.18
C GLU A 39 -5.91 -3.14 6.73
N PRO A 40 -4.61 -2.91 6.94
CA PRO A 40 -4.03 -1.60 7.23
C PRO A 40 -4.39 -0.57 6.13
N PRO A 41 -4.66 0.70 6.47
CA PRO A 41 -5.05 1.71 5.50
C PRO A 41 -4.11 1.80 4.30
N SER A 42 -4.64 1.59 3.10
CA SER A 42 -3.82 1.74 1.90
C SER A 42 -3.48 3.20 1.62
N ARG A 43 -2.38 3.45 0.91
CA ARG A 43 -1.91 4.76 0.43
C ARG A 43 -3.02 5.59 -0.22
N GLY A 44 -3.86 4.95 -1.04
CA GLY A 44 -4.99 5.60 -1.72
C GLY A 44 -6.17 5.90 -0.78
N SER A 45 -6.34 5.13 0.29
CA SER A 45 -7.47 5.27 1.22
C SER A 45 -7.15 6.04 2.50
N LEU A 46 -5.90 6.47 2.70
CA LEU A 46 -5.46 7.25 3.87
C LEU A 46 -6.40 8.42 4.20
N TRP A 47 -6.74 9.23 3.19
CA TRP A 47 -7.59 10.41 3.36
C TRP A 47 -8.99 10.07 3.88
N ARG A 48 -9.55 8.90 3.53
CA ARG A 48 -10.87 8.45 3.99
C ARG A 48 -10.87 8.13 5.49
N LEU A 49 -9.70 7.84 6.04
CA LEU A 49 -9.52 7.38 7.41
C LEU A 49 -8.87 8.47 8.30
N GLY A 50 -9.00 9.73 7.90
CA GLY A 50 -8.61 10.89 8.71
C GLY A 50 -7.12 11.23 8.69
N TYR A 51 -6.30 10.55 7.88
CA TYR A 51 -4.90 10.91 7.72
C TYR A 51 -4.75 12.16 6.85
N SER A 52 -3.75 12.99 7.17
CA SER A 52 -3.33 14.10 6.31
C SER A 52 -2.63 13.55 5.07
N ALA A 53 -3.41 13.23 4.04
CA ALA A 53 -2.97 12.66 2.77
C ALA A 53 -3.79 13.23 1.60
N PRO A 54 -3.24 13.26 0.38
CA PRO A 54 -3.98 13.69 -0.80
C PRO A 54 -5.23 12.84 -1.02
N VAL A 55 -6.34 13.51 -1.35
CA VAL A 55 -7.62 12.84 -1.62
C VAL A 55 -7.53 12.00 -2.90
N ASN A 56 -8.01 10.77 -2.82
CA ASN A 56 -8.24 9.89 -3.96
C ASN A 56 -9.68 9.33 -3.91
N TYR A 57 -10.60 9.97 -4.63
CA TYR A 57 -11.99 9.51 -4.69
C TYR A 57 -12.15 8.14 -5.37
N GLU A 58 -11.18 7.76 -6.21
CA GLU A 58 -11.14 6.52 -6.97
C GLU A 58 -10.15 5.51 -6.33
N ASP A 59 -9.97 5.58 -5.00
CA ASP A 59 -9.10 4.69 -4.23
C ASP A 59 -9.52 3.21 -4.23
N ASN A 60 -10.74 2.92 -4.72
CA ASN A 60 -11.16 1.57 -5.04
C ASN A 60 -10.76 1.13 -6.46
N GLN A 61 -10.26 2.00 -7.34
CA GLN A 61 -10.00 1.71 -8.75
C GLN A 61 -8.53 1.46 -9.07
N LEU A 62 -7.79 0.83 -8.15
CA LEU A 62 -6.41 0.42 -8.38
C LEU A 62 -6.34 -0.90 -9.14
N PHE A 63 -6.92 -0.87 -10.33
CA PHE A 63 -7.25 -2.00 -11.21
C PHE A 63 -6.35 -2.16 -12.44
N CYS A 64 -5.08 -1.75 -12.35
CA CYS A 64 -4.08 -1.85 -13.43
C CYS A 64 -4.43 -1.06 -14.71
N GLY A 65 -5.32 -0.07 -14.60
CA GLY A 65 -5.90 0.66 -15.74
C GLY A 65 -7.04 -0.07 -16.46
N GLY A 66 -7.53 -1.18 -15.89
CA GLY A 66 -8.60 -2.01 -16.43
C GLY A 66 -8.11 -3.19 -17.27
N VAL A 67 -8.97 -4.19 -17.44
CA VAL A 67 -8.65 -5.49 -18.07
C VAL A 67 -7.97 -5.35 -19.44
N LYS A 68 -8.50 -4.50 -20.34
CA LYS A 68 -7.92 -4.29 -21.67
C LYS A 68 -6.51 -3.70 -21.60
N VAL A 69 -6.30 -2.71 -20.73
CA VAL A 69 -4.98 -2.08 -20.56
C VAL A 69 -3.99 -3.08 -19.98
N GLN A 70 -4.39 -3.83 -18.95
CA GLN A 70 -3.54 -4.83 -18.33
C GLN A 70 -3.13 -5.94 -19.31
N TYR A 71 -4.08 -6.60 -19.97
CA TYR A 71 -3.79 -7.81 -20.73
C TYR A 71 -3.47 -7.56 -22.20
N SER A 72 -4.28 -6.75 -22.89
CA SER A 72 -4.09 -6.53 -24.34
C SER A 72 -2.94 -5.58 -24.65
N ILE A 73 -2.67 -4.59 -23.79
CA ILE A 73 -1.61 -3.59 -24.02
C ILE A 73 -0.35 -3.94 -23.22
N ASN A 74 -0.49 -4.26 -21.95
CA ASN A 74 0.65 -4.45 -21.04
C ASN A 74 1.09 -5.92 -20.87
N GLY A 75 0.51 -6.86 -21.61
CA GLY A 75 0.89 -8.27 -21.55
C GLY A 75 0.68 -8.90 -20.17
N GLY A 76 -0.39 -8.51 -19.48
CA GLY A 76 -0.75 -8.95 -18.13
C GLY A 76 -0.06 -8.18 -17.00
N LYS A 77 0.87 -7.26 -17.31
CA LYS A 77 1.63 -6.51 -16.31
C LYS A 77 0.77 -5.44 -15.64
N CYS A 78 1.05 -5.22 -14.36
CA CYS A 78 0.40 -4.24 -13.51
C CYS A 78 1.42 -3.57 -12.59
N GLY A 79 1.17 -2.33 -12.16
CA GLY A 79 1.95 -1.69 -11.11
C GLY A 79 1.89 -2.47 -9.80
N VAL A 80 2.91 -2.28 -8.96
CA VAL A 80 3.02 -2.96 -7.66
C VAL A 80 1.83 -2.59 -6.76
N CYS A 81 1.31 -1.38 -6.89
CA CYS A 81 0.18 -0.89 -6.10
C CYS A 81 -1.08 -0.66 -6.93
N GLY A 82 -1.22 -1.33 -8.08
CA GLY A 82 -2.43 -1.31 -8.90
C GLY A 82 -2.55 -0.17 -9.92
N ASP A 83 -1.55 0.71 -10.00
CA ASP A 83 -1.44 1.68 -11.09
C ASP A 83 -1.24 0.98 -12.46
N PRO A 84 -1.68 1.57 -13.58
CA PRO A 84 -1.43 1.02 -14.92
C PRO A 84 0.07 0.87 -15.19
N TRP A 85 0.46 -0.26 -15.80
CA TRP A 85 1.87 -0.57 -16.03
C TRP A 85 2.57 0.46 -16.93
N ASN A 86 1.88 0.93 -17.97
CA ASN A 86 2.33 1.94 -18.92
C ASN A 86 1.99 3.38 -18.51
N GLY A 87 1.50 3.61 -17.29
CA GLY A 87 1.17 4.94 -16.79
C GLY A 87 2.03 5.36 -15.60
N LYS A 88 1.76 6.56 -15.10
CA LYS A 88 2.39 7.09 -13.89
C LYS A 88 2.01 6.24 -12.68
N ARG A 89 3.00 5.91 -11.84
CA ARG A 89 2.82 5.10 -10.63
C ARG A 89 2.54 5.98 -9.41
N GLU A 90 1.31 6.45 -9.30
CA GLU A 90 0.91 7.40 -8.24
C GLU A 90 0.91 6.79 -6.84
N HIS A 91 0.78 5.45 -6.72
CA HIS A 91 0.73 4.73 -5.45
C HIS A 91 2.03 3.99 -5.12
N GLU A 92 3.05 4.08 -5.97
CA GLU A 92 4.40 3.56 -5.72
C GLU A 92 5.34 4.69 -5.24
N ALA A 93 6.55 4.32 -4.78
CA ALA A 93 7.54 5.28 -4.29
C ALA A 93 7.77 6.44 -5.28
N GLY A 94 7.71 7.68 -4.79
CA GLY A 94 7.78 8.91 -5.59
C GLY A 94 6.44 9.38 -6.18
N GLY A 95 5.39 8.56 -6.09
CA GLY A 95 4.03 8.91 -6.49
C GLY A 95 3.30 9.79 -5.46
N ARG A 96 2.20 10.43 -5.89
CA ARG A 96 1.40 11.36 -5.08
C ARG A 96 0.86 10.74 -3.78
N TYR A 97 0.55 9.45 -3.77
CA TYR A 97 -0.08 8.77 -2.64
C TYR A 97 0.93 8.01 -1.77
N ALA A 98 2.18 7.85 -2.22
CA ALA A 98 3.25 7.21 -1.45
C ALA A 98 3.98 8.21 -0.53
N ASN A 99 3.26 8.69 0.49
CA ASN A 99 3.73 9.77 1.37
C ASN A 99 4.57 9.30 2.57
N GLY A 100 4.86 7.98 2.64
CA GLY A 100 5.67 7.38 3.69
C GLY A 100 5.04 7.46 5.09
N VAL A 101 3.72 7.45 5.15
CA VAL A 101 2.97 7.42 6.40
C VAL A 101 2.92 5.97 6.87
N ILE A 102 3.60 5.65 7.98
CA ILE A 102 3.49 4.33 8.59
C ILE A 102 2.15 4.24 9.33
N VAL A 103 1.28 3.33 8.90
CA VAL A 103 -0.10 3.26 9.39
C VAL A 103 -0.27 2.33 10.57
N ARG A 104 0.57 1.30 10.71
CA ARG A 104 0.47 0.29 11.78
C ARG A 104 1.85 -0.22 12.20
N LYS A 105 1.96 -0.61 13.47
CA LYS A 105 3.06 -1.38 14.04
C LYS A 105 2.54 -2.75 14.45
N TYR A 106 3.28 -3.80 14.13
CA TYR A 106 2.95 -5.17 14.50
C TYR A 106 4.17 -5.87 15.10
N LYS A 107 3.91 -6.91 15.89
CA LYS A 107 4.95 -7.83 16.36
C LYS A 107 5.27 -8.86 15.28
N VAL A 108 6.51 -9.37 15.29
CA VAL A 108 6.88 -10.53 14.46
C VAL A 108 5.96 -11.70 14.74
N GLY A 109 5.57 -12.46 13.71
CA GLY A 109 4.68 -13.62 13.88
C GLY A 109 3.23 -13.31 14.26
N GLN A 110 2.86 -12.03 14.44
CA GLN A 110 1.52 -11.64 14.88
C GLN A 110 0.45 -12.03 13.86
N VAL A 111 -0.69 -12.54 14.34
CA VAL A 111 -1.91 -12.62 13.53
C VAL A 111 -2.60 -11.26 13.53
N ILE A 112 -2.79 -10.70 12.33
CA ILE A 112 -3.40 -9.39 12.11
C ILE A 112 -4.71 -9.56 11.33
N ASN A 113 -5.62 -8.61 11.47
CA ASN A 113 -6.84 -8.56 10.67
C ASN A 113 -6.66 -7.54 9.54
N ALA A 114 -6.73 -7.99 8.29
CA ALA A 114 -6.78 -7.11 7.13
C ALA A 114 -8.23 -6.94 6.65
N THR A 115 -8.69 -5.70 6.47
CA THR A 115 -10.06 -5.40 6.06
C THR A 115 -10.08 -4.79 4.68
N VAL A 116 -10.83 -5.43 3.78
CA VAL A 116 -11.06 -5.00 2.40
C VAL A 116 -12.51 -4.62 2.24
N GLU A 117 -12.79 -3.48 1.63
CA GLU A 117 -14.14 -3.10 1.21
C GLU A 117 -14.27 -3.31 -0.30
N LEU A 118 -15.21 -4.17 -0.69
CA LEU A 118 -15.67 -4.33 -2.05
C LEU A 118 -16.94 -3.51 -2.25
N THR A 119 -16.88 -2.51 -3.11
CA THR A 119 -18.07 -1.78 -3.60
C THR A 119 -18.77 -2.50 -4.74
N ALA A 120 -18.06 -3.42 -5.43
CA ALA A 120 -18.67 -4.54 -6.14
C ALA A 120 -17.87 -5.83 -5.94
N ASN A 121 -18.59 -6.91 -5.71
CA ASN A 121 -18.04 -8.24 -5.54
C ASN A 121 -17.99 -9.00 -6.87
N HIS A 122 -16.79 -9.25 -7.35
CA HIS A 122 -16.51 -9.96 -8.59
C HIS A 122 -16.05 -11.41 -8.35
N ARG A 123 -16.41 -12.01 -7.21
CA ARG A 123 -16.03 -13.40 -6.80
C ARG A 123 -14.53 -13.56 -6.70
N GLY A 124 -13.93 -14.71 -7.05
CA GLY A 124 -12.48 -14.86 -7.07
C GLY A 124 -11.85 -14.94 -5.67
N PHE A 125 -10.65 -14.37 -5.50
CA PHE A 125 -9.87 -14.53 -4.27
C PHE A 125 -8.94 -13.35 -3.98
N PHE A 126 -8.65 -13.15 -2.69
CA PHE A 126 -7.62 -12.24 -2.21
C PHE A 126 -6.30 -12.96 -1.97
N GLU A 127 -5.20 -12.25 -2.19
CA GLU A 127 -3.85 -12.62 -1.81
C GLU A 127 -3.22 -11.44 -1.08
N PHE A 128 -2.41 -11.72 -0.06
CA PHE A 128 -1.71 -10.71 0.71
C PHE A 128 -0.22 -11.01 0.71
N ARG A 129 0.61 -9.97 0.63
CA ARG A 129 2.06 -10.08 0.53
C ARG A 129 2.74 -8.96 1.29
N ILE A 130 3.97 -9.20 1.71
CA ILE A 130 4.84 -8.19 2.30
C ILE A 130 6.13 -8.05 1.50
N CYS A 131 6.70 -6.86 1.46
CA CYS A 131 8.09 -6.66 1.09
C CYS A 131 8.82 -5.97 2.25
N PRO A 132 9.82 -6.63 2.87
CA PRO A 132 10.64 -6.00 3.90
C PRO A 132 11.46 -4.85 3.33
N THR A 133 11.22 -3.65 3.86
CA THR A 133 12.02 -2.45 3.58
C THR A 133 12.00 -1.53 4.78
N ASP A 134 13.10 -0.82 5.01
CA ASP A 134 13.22 0.18 6.08
C ASP A 134 13.07 1.62 5.58
N ASN A 135 12.88 1.78 4.27
CA ASN A 135 12.64 3.07 3.64
C ASN A 135 11.29 3.04 2.89
N PRO A 136 10.28 3.81 3.32
CA PRO A 136 8.97 3.84 2.68
C PRO A 136 8.99 4.49 1.28
N PHE A 137 10.05 5.25 0.98
CA PHE A 137 10.28 5.89 -0.32
C PHE A 137 11.17 5.04 -1.24
N LYS A 138 11.56 3.83 -0.83
CA LYS A 138 12.26 2.88 -1.71
C LYS A 138 11.27 2.22 -2.66
N LYS A 139 11.65 2.13 -3.93
CA LYS A 139 10.87 1.39 -4.93
C LYS A 139 10.86 -0.10 -4.60
N VAL A 140 9.66 -0.65 -4.43
CA VAL A 140 9.42 -2.10 -4.24
C VAL A 140 9.14 -2.76 -5.59
N THR A 141 9.47 -4.05 -5.71
CA THR A 141 9.25 -4.85 -6.92
C THR A 141 8.33 -6.03 -6.66
N HIS A 142 7.67 -6.52 -7.72
CA HIS A 142 6.92 -7.79 -7.69
C HIS A 142 7.78 -8.98 -7.23
N HIS A 143 9.09 -8.96 -7.53
CA HIS A 143 10.00 -10.02 -7.09
C HIS A 143 10.14 -10.06 -5.56
N CYS A 144 10.24 -8.91 -4.89
CA CYS A 144 10.27 -8.88 -3.43
C CYS A 144 8.99 -9.45 -2.82
N LEU A 145 7.83 -8.98 -3.29
CA LEU A 145 6.53 -9.39 -2.75
C LEU A 145 6.26 -10.89 -2.92
N ARG A 146 6.69 -11.49 -4.03
CA ARG A 146 6.53 -12.94 -4.26
C ARG A 146 7.30 -13.81 -3.27
N LYS A 147 8.34 -13.27 -2.61
CA LYS A 147 9.11 -14.03 -1.61
C LYS A 147 8.40 -14.13 -0.26
N PHE A 148 7.47 -13.22 0.04
CA PHE A 148 6.79 -13.17 1.33
C PHE A 148 5.27 -13.09 1.16
N PRO A 149 4.62 -14.16 0.63
CA PRO A 149 3.18 -14.30 0.71
C PRO A 149 2.75 -14.46 2.17
N LEU A 150 1.56 -13.94 2.51
CA LEU A 150 0.97 -14.14 3.83
C LEU A 150 -0.08 -15.25 3.77
N GLU A 151 -0.12 -16.04 4.82
CA GLU A 151 -1.11 -17.09 5.00
C GLU A 151 -2.33 -16.58 5.77
N VAL A 152 -3.50 -17.02 5.35
CA VAL A 152 -4.74 -16.87 6.11
C VAL A 152 -4.62 -17.72 7.37
N ALA A 153 -4.70 -17.09 8.54
CA ALA A 153 -4.37 -17.72 9.82
C ALA A 153 -5.24 -18.95 10.11
N ASP A 154 -6.50 -18.92 9.67
CA ASP A 154 -7.48 -19.99 9.91
C ASP A 154 -7.27 -21.23 9.03
N THR A 155 -6.73 -21.05 7.82
CA THR A 155 -6.66 -22.13 6.82
C THR A 155 -5.24 -22.51 6.42
N GLY A 156 -4.24 -21.68 6.72
CA GLY A 156 -2.86 -21.82 6.24
C GLY A 156 -2.71 -21.57 4.74
N LEU A 157 -3.77 -21.19 4.03
CA LEU A 157 -3.72 -20.94 2.58
C LEU A 157 -3.31 -19.51 2.29
N THR A 158 -2.63 -19.28 1.18
CA THR A 158 -2.23 -17.93 0.70
C THR A 158 -3.32 -17.24 -0.12
N ARG A 159 -4.40 -17.96 -0.45
CA ARG A 159 -5.56 -17.44 -1.17
C ARG A 159 -6.80 -17.51 -0.28
N PHE A 160 -7.43 -16.36 -0.08
CA PHE A 160 -8.71 -16.25 0.59
C PHE A 160 -9.84 -16.15 -0.44
N ALA A 161 -10.73 -17.14 -0.49
CA ALA A 161 -11.87 -17.11 -1.41
C ALA A 161 -12.85 -16.00 -1.01
N VAL A 162 -13.20 -15.11 -1.94
CA VAL A 162 -14.14 -14.02 -1.66
C VAL A 162 -15.55 -14.59 -1.51
N PRO A 163 -16.25 -14.37 -0.37
CA PRO A 163 -17.62 -14.81 -0.19
C PRO A 163 -18.54 -14.22 -1.26
N THR A 164 -19.46 -15.01 -1.82
CA THR A 164 -20.27 -14.61 -2.99
C THR A 164 -21.64 -14.03 -2.64
N ARG A 165 -21.94 -13.82 -1.36
CA ARG A 165 -23.30 -13.52 -0.89
C ARG A 165 -23.71 -12.06 -1.14
N ASP A 166 -22.80 -11.12 -0.89
CA ASP A 166 -23.10 -9.70 -0.94
C ASP A 166 -22.38 -9.01 -2.10
N SER A 167 -23.10 -8.15 -2.83
CA SER A 167 -22.53 -7.32 -3.89
C SER A 167 -21.63 -6.21 -3.33
N HIS A 168 -21.95 -5.69 -2.15
CA HIS A 168 -21.12 -4.75 -1.38
C HIS A 168 -20.75 -5.41 -0.05
N ALA A 169 -19.45 -5.50 0.26
CA ALA A 169 -19.00 -6.22 1.45
C ALA A 169 -17.76 -5.58 2.07
N LYS A 170 -17.70 -5.56 3.41
CA LYS A 170 -16.47 -5.37 4.17
C LYS A 170 -16.01 -6.73 4.67
N ILE A 171 -14.87 -7.19 4.17
CA ILE A 171 -14.36 -8.54 4.40
C ILE A 171 -13.09 -8.41 5.22
N THR A 172 -13.08 -9.03 6.39
CA THR A 172 -11.91 -9.12 7.27
C THR A 172 -11.26 -10.48 7.11
N VAL A 173 -9.95 -10.49 6.86
CA VAL A 173 -9.15 -11.71 6.69
C VAL A 173 -8.08 -11.74 7.78
N PRO A 174 -8.05 -12.77 8.65
CA PRO A 174 -6.97 -12.93 9.61
C PRO A 174 -5.73 -13.47 8.88
N LEU A 175 -4.60 -12.78 8.99
CA LEU A 175 -3.36 -13.08 8.30
C LEU A 175 -2.22 -13.26 9.30
N ARG A 176 -1.38 -14.27 9.09
CA ARG A 176 -0.19 -14.49 9.90
C ARG A 176 1.00 -13.72 9.30
N LEU A 177 1.57 -12.81 10.07
CA LEU A 177 2.84 -12.17 9.69
C LEU A 177 4.00 -13.16 9.84
N PRO A 178 5.06 -13.06 9.02
CA PRO A 178 6.23 -13.94 9.16
C PRO A 178 6.94 -13.69 10.50
N SER A 179 7.47 -14.76 11.11
CA SER A 179 8.21 -14.68 12.37
C SER A 179 9.66 -14.22 12.20
N ASP A 180 10.17 -14.23 10.97
CA ASP A 180 11.54 -13.91 10.58
C ASP A 180 11.66 -12.58 9.81
N VAL A 181 10.56 -11.82 9.69
CA VAL A 181 10.54 -10.53 9.00
C VAL A 181 10.42 -9.38 9.99
N THR A 182 11.42 -8.50 9.98
CA THR A 182 11.42 -7.21 10.67
C THR A 182 11.64 -6.08 9.68
N CYS A 183 10.96 -4.95 9.86
CA CYS A 183 11.06 -3.80 8.96
C CYS A 183 10.46 -2.54 9.58
N ARG A 184 11.07 -1.38 9.35
CA ARG A 184 10.55 -0.08 9.79
C ARG A 184 9.43 0.44 8.88
N ALA A 185 9.40 0.00 7.62
CA ALA A 185 8.51 0.53 6.60
C ALA A 185 8.14 -0.53 5.54
N CYS A 186 7.79 -1.75 5.96
CA CYS A 186 7.31 -2.79 5.06
C CYS A 186 6.19 -2.29 4.13
N LEU A 187 6.25 -2.72 2.87
CA LEU A 187 5.10 -2.60 1.97
C LEU A 187 4.19 -3.81 2.14
N PHE A 188 3.02 -3.60 2.71
CA PHE A 188 1.93 -4.57 2.74
C PHE A 188 1.09 -4.41 1.46
N GLN A 189 0.91 -5.48 0.69
CA GLN A 189 0.11 -5.50 -0.52
C GLN A 189 -1.09 -6.42 -0.35
N TRP A 190 -2.28 -5.88 -0.55
CA TRP A 190 -3.46 -6.64 -0.94
C TRP A 190 -3.54 -6.71 -2.46
N LYS A 191 -3.85 -7.91 -2.97
CA LYS A 191 -4.22 -8.15 -4.35
C LYS A 191 -5.54 -8.90 -4.37
N TYR A 192 -6.48 -8.43 -5.17
CA TYR A 192 -7.70 -9.13 -5.50
C TYR A 192 -7.64 -9.60 -6.96
N THR A 193 -7.85 -10.89 -7.20
CA THR A 193 -8.10 -11.42 -8.54
C THR A 193 -9.58 -11.77 -8.63
N ALA A 194 -10.31 -11.07 -9.50
CA ALA A 194 -11.72 -11.34 -9.77
C ALA A 194 -11.90 -12.75 -10.38
N GLY A 195 -13.15 -13.22 -10.44
CA GLY A 195 -13.46 -14.57 -10.91
C GLY A 195 -14.81 -14.67 -11.61
N ASN A 196 -15.27 -13.58 -12.23
CA ASN A 196 -16.57 -13.50 -12.88
C ASN A 196 -16.48 -13.43 -14.41
N SER A 197 -15.29 -13.27 -15.00
CA SER A 197 -15.13 -13.27 -16.46
C SER A 197 -14.93 -14.69 -17.00
N TRP A 198 -15.52 -14.99 -18.15
CA TRP A 198 -15.19 -16.21 -18.90
C TRP A 198 -13.77 -16.11 -19.46
N GLY A 199 -13.03 -17.21 -19.43
CA GLY A 199 -11.71 -17.28 -20.07
C GLY A 199 -11.20 -18.71 -20.16
N VAL A 200 -9.94 -18.83 -20.56
CA VAL A 200 -9.24 -20.11 -20.76
C VAL A 200 -8.04 -20.16 -19.83
N SER A 201 -7.95 -21.20 -18.99
CA SER A 201 -6.80 -21.41 -18.11
C SER A 201 -5.60 -21.96 -18.89
N ALA A 202 -4.42 -21.98 -18.26
CA ALA A 202 -3.17 -22.41 -18.89
C ALA A 202 -3.19 -23.85 -19.40
N ASP A 203 -4.04 -24.70 -18.81
CA ASP A 203 -4.30 -26.10 -19.20
C ASP A 203 -5.36 -26.24 -20.31
N GLY A 204 -5.86 -25.12 -20.88
CA GLY A 204 -6.86 -25.11 -21.96
C GLY A 204 -8.31 -25.23 -21.49
N ARG A 205 -8.57 -25.38 -20.18
CA ARG A 205 -9.94 -25.45 -19.66
C ARG A 205 -10.63 -24.10 -19.78
N GLN A 206 -11.87 -24.11 -20.28
CA GLN A 206 -12.69 -22.91 -20.44
C GLN A 206 -13.71 -22.82 -19.30
N CYS A 207 -13.72 -21.70 -18.57
CA CYS A 207 -14.62 -21.53 -17.43
C CYS A 207 -14.81 -20.06 -17.03
N VAL A 208 -15.83 -19.80 -16.22
CA VAL A 208 -15.92 -18.54 -15.47
C VAL A 208 -14.82 -18.51 -14.39
N GLY A 209 -14.04 -17.43 -14.37
CA GLY A 209 -12.89 -17.27 -13.49
C GLY A 209 -11.58 -17.85 -14.04
N CYS A 210 -11.59 -18.45 -15.23
CA CYS A 210 -10.40 -18.94 -15.90
C CYS A 210 -9.69 -17.82 -16.68
N GLY A 211 -8.36 -17.96 -16.86
CA GLY A 211 -7.56 -17.05 -17.68
C GLY A 211 -7.42 -15.65 -17.11
N ASN A 212 -7.44 -14.65 -17.99
CA ASN A 212 -7.26 -13.24 -17.63
C ASN A 212 -8.48 -12.71 -16.88
N GLN A 213 -8.28 -12.33 -15.61
CA GLN A 213 -9.32 -11.75 -14.76
C GLN A 213 -8.92 -10.34 -14.35
N GLU A 214 -9.90 -9.48 -14.08
CA GLU A 214 -9.63 -8.16 -13.50
C GLU A 214 -8.91 -8.31 -12.16
N GLN A 215 -7.97 -7.39 -11.89
CA GLN A 215 -7.20 -7.41 -10.66
C GLN A 215 -7.27 -6.04 -10.00
N PHE A 216 -7.36 -6.02 -8.67
CA PHE A 216 -7.34 -4.79 -7.86
C PHE A 216 -6.24 -4.90 -6.81
N TYR A 217 -5.70 -3.77 -6.37
CA TYR A 217 -4.59 -3.74 -5.43
C TYR A 217 -4.80 -2.68 -4.35
N GLY A 218 -4.09 -2.84 -3.24
CA GLY A 218 -3.92 -1.81 -2.23
C GLY A 218 -2.59 -2.00 -1.53
N CYS A 219 -1.81 -0.93 -1.42
CA CYS A 219 -0.52 -0.94 -0.71
C CYS A 219 -0.61 -0.09 0.56
N ALA A 220 -0.12 -0.60 1.68
CA ALA A 220 0.01 0.12 2.93
C ALA A 220 1.45 0.05 3.45
N ASP A 221 1.89 1.10 4.13
CA ASP A 221 3.22 1.15 4.76
C ASP A 221 3.09 0.80 6.25
N ILE A 222 3.68 -0.31 6.67
CA ILE A 222 3.57 -0.84 8.05
C ILE A 222 4.96 -1.10 8.66
N ALA A 223 5.04 -1.21 9.98
CA ALA A 223 6.25 -1.64 10.67
C ALA A 223 6.03 -2.99 11.36
N ILE A 224 7.06 -3.84 11.37
CA ILE A 224 7.03 -5.17 11.99
C ILE A 224 8.28 -5.34 12.85
N GLY A 225 8.09 -5.77 14.10
CA GLY A 225 9.19 -6.11 15.01
C GLY A 225 9.83 -4.92 15.71
N TYR A 226 9.14 -3.77 15.78
CA TYR A 226 9.56 -2.58 16.51
C TYR A 226 8.55 -2.24 17.60
N SER A 227 9.02 -1.85 18.79
CA SER A 227 8.15 -1.48 19.91
C SER A 227 7.57 -0.06 19.76
N GLU A 228 6.68 0.30 20.67
CA GLU A 228 6.17 1.68 20.81
C GLU A 228 7.33 2.67 21.03
N ASP A 229 8.37 2.25 21.77
CA ASP A 229 9.55 3.05 22.14
C ASP A 229 10.56 3.25 21.00
N ASP A 230 10.47 2.46 19.93
CA ASP A 230 11.28 2.65 18.72
C ASP A 230 10.73 3.84 17.89
N GLU A 231 11.63 4.67 17.34
CA GLU A 231 11.38 5.93 16.59
C GLU A 231 10.56 5.80 15.28
N VAL A 232 9.60 4.89 15.20
CA VAL A 232 8.63 4.81 14.10
C VAL A 232 7.37 5.59 14.52
N ALA A 233 7.22 6.81 14.01
CA ALA A 233 6.03 7.63 14.26
C ALA A 233 4.83 7.13 13.44
N LEU A 234 3.74 6.72 14.11
CA LEU A 234 2.51 6.33 13.44
C LEU A 234 1.72 7.53 12.92
N GLY A 235 1.11 7.36 11.74
CA GLY A 235 0.17 8.30 11.15
C GLY A 235 0.74 9.66 10.73
N LYS A 236 2.06 9.82 10.83
CA LYS A 236 2.79 10.97 10.32
C LYS A 236 3.67 10.54 9.16
N PRO A 237 3.87 11.39 8.15
CA PRO A 237 4.87 11.11 7.11
C PRO A 237 6.24 10.90 7.74
N ALA A 238 6.93 9.83 7.34
CA ALA A 238 8.33 9.65 7.70
C ALA A 238 9.14 10.86 7.20
N PRO A 239 10.04 11.42 8.03
CA PRO A 239 10.89 12.51 7.60
C PRO A 239 11.61 12.14 6.30
N ARG A 240 11.47 12.98 5.27
CA ARG A 240 12.30 12.90 4.06
C ARG A 240 13.67 13.47 4.41
N HIS A 241 14.46 12.76 5.19
CA HIS A 241 15.89 12.99 5.16
C HIS A 241 16.40 12.59 3.76
N PRO A 242 17.52 13.13 3.27
CA PRO A 242 18.22 12.59 2.12
C PRO A 242 18.70 11.16 2.48
N TRP A 243 17.79 10.19 2.42
CA TRP A 243 18.08 8.80 2.75
C TRP A 243 18.90 8.20 1.60
N HIS A 244 20.20 8.14 1.83
CA HIS A 244 21.25 7.36 1.18
C HIS A 244 20.82 6.39 0.06
N PHE A 245 21.44 6.59 -1.11
CA PHE A 245 21.59 5.55 -2.12
C PHE A 245 22.46 4.43 -1.57
N GLN A 246 21.97 3.20 -1.61
CA GLN A 246 22.80 2.02 -1.43
C GLN A 246 23.61 1.88 -2.72
N SER A 247 24.88 2.32 -2.72
CA SER A 247 25.78 1.94 -3.81
C SER A 247 25.90 0.41 -3.77
N GLU A 248 25.86 -0.25 -4.93
CA GLU A 248 25.90 -1.71 -5.04
C GLU A 248 27.19 -2.36 -4.51
N LYS A 249 28.14 -1.58 -3.97
CA LYS A 249 29.37 -2.09 -3.36
C LYS A 249 29.20 -2.20 -1.84
N LYS A 250 29.04 -3.47 -1.42
CA LYS A 250 29.39 -4.10 -0.12
C LYS A 250 29.21 -3.27 1.16
N LYS A 251 28.37 -3.83 2.05
CA LYS A 251 28.49 -3.87 3.52
C LYS A 251 29.38 -2.77 4.16
N GLU A 252 28.75 -1.78 4.79
CA GLU A 252 28.95 -1.37 6.21
C GLU A 252 28.50 0.08 6.45
N GLU A 253 28.00 0.31 7.66
CA GLU A 253 27.67 1.55 8.38
C GLU A 253 26.59 2.53 7.85
N TRP A 254 25.68 2.86 8.76
CA TRP A 254 24.63 3.87 8.61
C TRP A 254 25.18 5.25 8.96
N HIS A 255 25.07 6.21 8.05
CA HIS A 255 25.42 7.61 8.30
C HIS A 255 24.20 8.51 8.03
N TYR A 256 24.08 9.60 8.79
CA TYR A 256 23.18 10.71 8.50
C TYR A 256 23.98 11.80 7.78
N GLY A 257 23.49 12.31 6.64
CA GLY A 257 24.13 13.43 5.94
C GLY A 257 23.22 14.08 4.90
N VAL A 258 23.33 15.41 4.73
CA VAL A 258 22.64 16.18 3.69
C VAL A 258 23.47 16.14 2.41
N VAL A 259 22.91 15.63 1.30
CA VAL A 259 23.54 15.70 -0.02
C VAL A 259 23.02 16.95 -0.74
N LYS A 260 23.92 17.88 -1.10
CA LYS A 260 23.65 18.99 -2.02
C LYS A 260 23.83 18.47 -3.46
N TYR A 261 22.87 18.74 -4.34
CA TYR A 261 22.99 18.42 -5.77
C TYR A 261 24.20 19.14 -6.39
N ILE A 262 25.01 18.40 -7.17
CA ILE A 262 25.96 18.95 -8.13
C ILE A 262 25.34 18.73 -9.51
N ASP A 263 25.27 19.80 -10.30
CA ASP A 263 24.81 19.76 -11.69
C ASP A 263 25.91 19.12 -12.55
N ASP A 264 25.58 18.09 -13.34
CA ASP A 264 26.53 17.19 -14.03
C ASP A 264 27.29 17.84 -15.22
N GLU A 265 27.29 19.17 -15.38
CA GLU A 265 27.92 19.84 -16.53
C GLU A 265 29.19 20.64 -16.23
N LYS A 266 29.72 20.62 -15.00
CA LYS A 266 31.04 21.23 -14.73
C LYS A 266 31.90 20.32 -13.87
N GLU A 267 32.68 19.49 -14.55
CA GLU A 267 33.86 18.86 -13.99
C GLU A 267 34.89 19.95 -13.66
N THR A 268 34.83 20.49 -12.43
CA THR A 268 35.95 21.20 -11.83
C THR A 268 36.31 20.51 -10.53
N THR A 269 37.50 19.89 -10.54
CA THR A 269 38.15 19.30 -9.39
C THR A 269 38.34 20.35 -8.29
N VAL A 270 37.47 20.32 -7.28
CA VAL A 270 37.73 20.96 -5.98
C VAL A 270 37.71 19.86 -4.94
N GLY A 271 38.90 19.47 -4.48
CA GLY A 271 39.04 18.54 -3.37
C GLY A 271 38.41 19.14 -2.12
N TYR A 272 37.41 18.47 -1.57
CA TYR A 272 36.82 18.82 -0.27
C TYR A 272 37.16 17.76 0.75
N LYS A 273 37.87 18.18 1.82
CA LYS A 273 38.05 17.41 3.04
C LYS A 273 36.67 17.13 3.64
N SER A 274 36.34 15.85 3.79
CA SER A 274 35.15 15.40 4.50
C SER A 274 35.23 15.83 5.97
N VAL A 275 34.39 16.77 6.38
CA VAL A 275 34.11 16.98 7.80
C VAL A 275 32.78 16.29 8.10
N ALA A 276 32.85 14.97 8.31
CA ALA A 276 31.75 14.23 8.90
C ALA A 276 31.88 14.34 10.43
N THR A 277 31.06 15.18 11.06
CA THR A 277 30.92 15.16 12.53
C THR A 277 29.89 14.11 12.91
N SER A 278 30.33 13.00 13.50
CA SER A 278 29.46 12.01 14.13
C SER A 278 28.88 12.59 15.43
N HIS A 279 27.55 12.70 15.53
CA HIS A 279 26.88 12.92 16.81
C HIS A 279 26.40 11.57 17.34
N VAL A 280 27.12 11.02 18.31
CA VAL A 280 26.69 9.83 19.07
C VAL A 280 25.91 10.32 20.28
N TYR A 281 24.58 10.17 20.28
CA TYR A 281 23.76 10.41 21.47
C TYR A 281 23.80 9.17 22.37
N ARG A 282 24.57 9.24 23.47
CA ARG A 282 24.60 8.19 24.49
C ARG A 282 23.81 8.66 25.71
N LYS A 283 22.70 7.99 26.02
CA LYS A 283 22.00 8.15 27.30
C LYS A 283 22.85 7.44 28.37
N GLN A 284 23.49 8.18 29.27
CA GLN A 284 24.15 7.62 30.45
C GLN A 284 23.38 8.08 31.69
N ASN A 285 22.95 7.12 32.52
CA ASN A 285 22.37 7.42 33.83
C ASN A 285 23.51 7.67 34.82
N LEU A 286 23.61 8.89 35.35
CA LEU A 286 24.56 9.23 36.40
C LEU A 286 23.85 9.13 37.75
N HIS A 287 24.28 8.21 38.60
CA HIS A 287 23.82 8.12 39.99
C HIS A 287 24.75 8.95 40.87
N ILE A 288 24.27 10.08 41.39
CA ILE A 288 25.00 10.90 42.37
C ILE A 288 24.44 10.58 43.75
N CYS A 289 25.28 10.04 44.64
CA CYS A 289 24.95 9.95 46.06
C CYS A 289 25.21 11.30 46.73
N LEU A 290 24.14 11.97 47.16
CA LEU A 290 24.20 13.07 48.11
C LEU A 290 23.81 12.55 49.51
N PRO A 291 24.31 13.16 50.60
CA PRO A 291 23.90 12.78 51.95
C PRO A 291 22.45 13.23 52.15
N GLY A 292 21.48 12.34 51.96
CA GLY A 292 20.05 12.62 52.16
C GLY A 292 19.04 11.81 51.34
N GLY A 293 19.46 11.01 50.34
CA GLY A 293 18.55 10.12 49.59
C GLY A 293 18.83 10.09 48.07
N PHE A 294 18.32 9.04 47.40
CA PHE A 294 18.49 8.82 45.96
C PHE A 294 17.61 9.77 45.13
N GLN A 295 18.21 10.52 44.21
CA GLN A 295 17.48 11.25 43.17
C GLN A 295 18.12 10.94 41.80
N THR A 296 17.35 10.37 40.88
CA THR A 296 17.79 10.08 39.51
C THR A 296 17.49 11.25 38.59
N TRP A 297 18.51 11.76 37.91
CA TRP A 297 18.38 12.79 36.88
C TRP A 297 18.83 12.21 35.53
N SER A 298 18.00 12.35 34.49
CA SER A 298 18.37 12.00 33.12
C SER A 298 18.93 13.23 32.42
N PHE A 299 20.21 13.19 32.03
CA PHE A 299 20.84 14.22 31.21
C PHE A 299 21.18 13.66 29.82
N ILE A 300 20.96 14.46 28.78
CA ILE A 300 21.46 14.21 27.43
C ILE A 300 22.79 14.95 27.31
N PHE A 301 23.92 14.24 27.37
CA PHE A 301 25.23 14.82 27.08
C PHE A 301 25.52 14.70 25.59
N VAL A 302 25.90 15.83 24.97
CA VAL A 302 26.48 15.86 23.62
C VAL A 302 27.99 15.78 23.78
N SER A 303 28.58 14.59 23.63
CA SER A 303 30.04 14.46 23.57
C SER A 303 30.53 14.75 22.15
N LEU A 304 31.19 15.89 21.96
CA LEU A 304 32.01 16.16 20.78
C LEU A 304 33.34 15.40 20.92
N LEU A 305 33.46 14.24 20.28
CA LEU A 305 34.74 13.58 20.06
C LEU A 305 35.29 14.03 18.71
N VAL A 306 36.23 14.99 18.75
CA VAL A 306 37.01 15.38 17.57
C VAL A 306 38.27 14.52 17.56
N HIS A 307 38.35 13.53 16.68
CA HIS A 307 39.62 12.85 16.37
C HIS A 307 40.29 13.57 15.21
N TRP A 308 41.43 14.19 15.49
CA TRP A 308 42.35 14.67 14.47
C TRP A 308 43.24 13.51 14.04
N THR A 309 43.10 13.05 12.80
CA THR A 309 44.18 12.34 12.12
C THR A 309 44.71 13.27 11.03
N SER A 310 45.88 13.86 11.30
CA SER A 310 46.65 14.63 10.32
C SER A 310 47.23 13.70 9.24
N PRO A 311 47.44 14.17 8.00
CA PRO A 311 48.47 13.59 7.14
C PRO A 311 49.87 13.86 7.70
#